data_AF-A0A9P7GY87-F1
#
_entry.id   AF-A0A9P7GY87-F1
#
_cell.length_a   1.000
_cell.length_b   1.000
_cell.length_c   1.000
_cell.angle_alpha   90.00
_cell.angle_beta   90.00
_cell.angle_gamma   90.00
#
_symmetry.space_group_name_H-M   'P 1'
#
loop_
_entity.id
_entity.type
_entity.pdbx_description
1 polymer ?
#
loop_
_entity_poly.entity_id
_entity_poly.type
_entity_poly.pdbx_seq_one_letter_code
_entity_poly.pdbx_strand_id
1 'polypeptide(L)'
;MKFCVPMTALVATLASATPTAPSKTMEKRATTWCDAFASVATEGYTFYHNNWGRGDATSGSQCTTLNSVSNKIFNWSTTWSWAGGAVKVKSYSNVALENINKKISDIKSVPTTWNWRYTGTGMVSDVSYDLWLAPSIGAANKYEIMIWVGAYGGAGPISEQNKPAIAKPTIGGTTWSLFKGPNGDTTVFSFVAPSNIGNFKADLLPFLTYLTNNQGVPNSYVATKFQAGTEPFVGSNCVFTTSAYTLTVN
;
A
#
# COMPACT_ATOMS: atom_id res chain seq x y z
N MET A 1 49.04 66.03 45.03
CA MET A 1 48.14 64.85 45.01
C MET A 1 47.63 64.66 43.60
N LYS A 2 48.14 63.67 42.86
CA LYS A 2 47.55 63.21 41.60
C LYS A 2 47.64 61.68 41.57
N PHE A 3 46.49 61.08 41.36
CA PHE A 3 46.15 59.68 41.58
C PHE A 3 46.79 58.76 40.54
N CYS A 4 47.26 57.60 41.01
CA CYS A 4 47.65 56.46 40.21
C CYS A 4 46.41 55.57 40.02
N VAL A 5 46.01 55.31 38.77
CA VAL A 5 44.93 54.36 38.44
C VAL A 5 45.54 53.26 37.59
N PRO A 6 45.49 51.98 38.00
CA PRO A 6 45.95 50.87 37.17
C PRO A 6 44.87 50.50 36.15
N MET A 7 45.28 50.34 34.90
CA MET A 7 44.44 49.94 33.77
C MET A 7 44.36 48.41 33.73
N THR A 8 43.20 47.86 34.11
CA THR A 8 42.90 46.43 34.06
C THR A 8 42.58 46.03 32.61
N ALA A 9 43.43 45.22 31.97
CA ALA A 9 43.17 44.68 30.64
C ALA A 9 42.29 43.43 30.73
N LEU A 10 41.10 43.48 30.11
CA LEU A 10 40.12 42.41 30.03
C LEU A 10 40.55 41.42 28.92
N VAL A 11 40.86 40.18 29.27
CA VAL A 11 41.16 39.11 28.30
C VAL A 11 39.83 38.53 27.79
N ALA A 12 39.51 38.77 26.53
CA ALA A 12 38.36 38.18 25.86
C ALA A 12 38.70 36.75 25.39
N THR A 13 38.01 35.75 25.96
CA THR A 13 38.06 34.37 25.52
C THR A 13 37.21 34.20 24.25
N LEU A 14 37.88 33.95 23.12
CA LEU A 14 37.22 33.55 21.87
C LEU A 14 36.73 32.10 22.02
N ALA A 15 35.40 31.92 22.10
CA ALA A 15 34.78 30.61 22.00
C ALA A 15 34.82 30.13 20.54
N SER A 16 35.64 29.13 20.26
CA SER A 16 35.73 28.47 18.95
C SER A 16 34.43 27.69 18.69
N ALA A 17 33.54 28.22 17.87
CA ALA A 17 32.40 27.47 17.36
C ALA A 17 32.92 26.38 16.41
N THR A 18 32.75 25.10 16.79
CA THR A 18 33.02 23.98 15.90
C THR A 18 31.98 24.01 14.76
N PRO A 19 32.40 23.92 13.49
CA PRO A 19 31.45 23.83 12.39
C PRO A 19 30.71 22.50 12.49
N THR A 20 29.43 22.55 12.84
CA THR A 20 28.52 21.41 12.75
C THR A 20 28.46 21.00 11.28
N ALA A 21 28.98 19.81 10.96
CA ALA A 21 28.84 19.25 9.62
C ALA A 21 27.34 19.16 9.29
N PRO A 22 26.88 19.63 8.12
CA PRO A 22 25.50 19.45 7.72
C PRO A 22 25.18 17.95 7.70
N SER A 23 24.16 17.55 8.46
CA SER A 23 23.62 16.19 8.42
C SER A 23 23.24 15.87 6.98
N LYS A 24 23.88 14.86 6.37
CA LYS A 24 23.57 14.35 5.03
C LYS A 24 22.26 13.53 5.02
N THR A 25 21.22 14.00 5.69
CA THR A 25 19.86 13.48 5.45
C THR A 25 19.29 14.24 4.27
N MET A 26 19.69 13.83 3.06
CA MET A 26 18.93 14.21 1.88
C MET A 26 17.56 13.53 1.99
N GLU A 27 16.51 14.27 2.33
CA GLU A 27 15.16 13.82 2.04
C GLU A 27 15.07 13.50 0.55
N LYS A 28 14.68 12.27 0.22
CA LYS A 28 14.35 11.87 -1.14
C LYS A 28 13.29 12.85 -1.66
N ARG A 29 13.60 13.61 -2.71
CA ARG A 29 12.62 14.52 -3.34
C ARG A 29 11.43 13.70 -3.82
N ALA A 30 10.23 14.24 -3.62
CA ALA A 30 9.00 13.61 -4.10
C ALA A 30 9.14 13.28 -5.60
N THR A 31 8.75 12.06 -5.98
CA THR A 31 8.83 11.60 -7.36
C THR A 31 7.42 11.32 -7.87
N THR A 32 7.01 12.00 -8.93
CA THR A 32 5.67 11.87 -9.52
C THR A 32 5.75 11.21 -10.90
N TRP A 33 4.84 10.29 -11.16
CA TRP A 33 4.67 9.62 -12.45
C TRP A 33 3.23 9.71 -12.93
N CYS A 34 3.06 10.01 -14.21
CA CYS A 34 1.76 10.06 -14.89
C CYS A 34 1.77 9.27 -16.21
N ASP A 35 2.88 8.59 -16.53
CA ASP A 35 2.94 7.65 -17.65
C ASP A 35 2.16 6.36 -17.30
N ALA A 36 2.06 5.39 -18.20
CA ALA A 36 1.21 4.23 -17.90
C ALA A 36 1.81 3.26 -16.87
N PHE A 37 3.13 3.09 -16.84
CA PHE A 37 3.78 1.94 -16.18
C PHE A 37 5.06 2.28 -15.41
N ALA A 38 5.27 3.53 -15.02
CA ALA A 38 6.42 3.86 -14.17
C ALA A 38 6.40 3.08 -12.85
N SER A 39 7.62 2.85 -12.36
CA SER A 39 7.86 2.30 -11.05
C SER A 39 9.16 2.85 -10.44
N VAL A 40 9.31 2.72 -9.12
CA VAL A 40 10.58 2.96 -8.44
C VAL A 40 10.79 1.93 -7.33
N ALA A 41 11.98 1.32 -7.31
CA ALA A 41 12.42 0.49 -6.20
C ALA A 41 13.02 1.35 -5.08
N THR A 42 12.66 1.08 -3.83
CA THR A 42 13.15 1.81 -2.66
C THR A 42 12.94 0.99 -1.38
N GLU A 43 13.94 0.95 -0.50
CA GLU A 43 13.86 0.26 0.82
C GLU A 43 13.41 -1.22 0.78
N GLY A 44 13.66 -1.92 -0.35
CA GLY A 44 13.24 -3.31 -0.54
C GLY A 44 11.80 -3.49 -1.06
N TYR A 45 11.14 -2.41 -1.45
CA TYR A 45 9.79 -2.40 -2.04
C TYR A 45 9.85 -1.76 -3.42
N THR A 46 8.81 -2.00 -4.21
CA THR A 46 8.59 -1.32 -5.50
C THR A 46 7.28 -0.55 -5.45
N PHE A 47 7.32 0.74 -5.81
CA PHE A 47 6.13 1.55 -6.05
C PHE A 47 5.78 1.46 -7.51
N TYR A 48 4.52 1.21 -7.81
CA TYR A 48 4.01 1.13 -9.16
C TYR A 48 2.91 2.15 -9.38
N HIS A 49 2.96 2.82 -10.54
CA HIS A 49 1.85 3.60 -11.04
C HIS A 49 0.76 2.71 -11.63
N ASN A 50 1.15 1.80 -12.54
CA ASN A 50 0.38 0.64 -13.02
C ASN A 50 -1.05 0.96 -13.51
N ASN A 51 -1.17 1.75 -14.57
CA ASN A 51 -2.43 2.02 -15.29
C ASN A 51 -2.73 0.96 -16.35
N TRP A 52 -2.70 -0.32 -15.95
CA TRP A 52 -2.89 -1.45 -16.86
C TRP A 52 -4.25 -1.43 -17.58
N GLY A 53 -5.30 -0.98 -16.89
CA GLY A 53 -6.69 -0.98 -17.38
C GLY A 53 -7.12 0.33 -18.04
N ARG A 54 -6.21 1.29 -18.26
CA ARG A 54 -6.58 2.61 -18.81
C ARG A 54 -7.27 2.56 -20.17
N GLY A 55 -7.04 1.50 -20.94
CA GLY A 55 -7.68 1.28 -22.24
C GLY A 55 -9.20 1.06 -22.16
N ASP A 56 -9.71 0.66 -21.00
CA ASP A 56 -11.16 0.51 -20.75
C ASP A 56 -11.85 1.85 -20.39
N ALA A 57 -11.08 2.93 -20.23
CA ALA A 57 -11.62 4.27 -19.98
C ALA A 57 -11.96 4.97 -21.30
N THR A 58 -13.05 5.73 -21.32
CA THR A 58 -13.34 6.66 -22.43
C THR A 58 -12.50 7.93 -22.33
N SER A 59 -12.14 8.33 -21.11
CA SER A 59 -11.24 9.45 -20.83
C SER A 59 -10.74 9.38 -19.39
N GLY A 60 -9.66 10.11 -19.11
CA GLY A 60 -9.12 10.24 -17.77
C GLY A 60 -7.59 10.24 -17.73
N SER A 61 -7.09 10.42 -16.52
CA SER A 61 -5.66 10.46 -16.21
C SER A 61 -5.43 10.11 -14.76
N GLN A 62 -4.23 9.64 -14.45
CA GLN A 62 -3.79 9.35 -13.11
C GLN A 62 -2.32 9.77 -12.97
N CYS A 63 -1.96 10.25 -11.78
CA CYS A 63 -0.58 10.52 -11.39
C CYS A 63 -0.32 9.97 -9.99
N THR A 64 0.78 9.25 -9.79
CA THR A 64 1.20 8.71 -8.49
C THR A 64 2.46 9.41 -8.04
N THR A 65 2.53 9.76 -6.76
CA THR A 65 3.67 10.43 -6.15
C THR A 65 4.17 9.64 -4.96
N LEU A 66 5.44 9.23 -4.97
CA LEU A 66 6.14 8.83 -3.75
C LEU A 66 6.63 10.11 -3.06
N ASN A 67 6.01 10.50 -1.95
CA ASN A 67 6.30 11.75 -1.27
C ASN A 67 7.57 11.66 -0.43
N SER A 68 7.66 10.66 0.44
CA SER A 68 8.82 10.42 1.29
C SER A 68 8.90 8.98 1.79
N VAL A 69 10.10 8.57 2.18
CA VAL A 69 10.35 7.30 2.85
C VAL A 69 11.29 7.57 4.02
N SER A 70 10.89 7.21 5.23
CA SER A 70 11.69 7.38 6.44
C SER A 70 11.52 6.18 7.34
N ASN A 71 12.62 5.53 7.74
CA ASN A 71 12.60 4.32 8.57
C ASN A 71 11.65 3.21 8.05
N LYS A 72 11.64 2.99 6.72
CA LYS A 72 10.71 2.08 6.01
C LYS A 72 9.22 2.39 6.21
N ILE A 73 8.89 3.60 6.64
CA ILE A 73 7.53 4.14 6.62
C ILE A 73 7.36 4.89 5.30
N PHE A 74 6.41 4.41 4.50
CA PHE A 74 6.16 4.94 3.18
C PHE A 74 5.02 5.97 3.20
N ASN A 75 5.27 7.14 2.60
CA ASN A 75 4.27 8.17 2.37
C ASN A 75 4.14 8.42 0.87
N TRP A 76 2.95 8.24 0.33
CA TRP A 76 2.68 8.34 -1.10
C TRP A 76 1.23 8.73 -1.37
N SER A 77 0.94 9.17 -2.59
CA SER A 77 -0.41 9.52 -3.02
C SER A 77 -0.64 9.14 -4.48
N THR A 78 -1.90 9.02 -4.88
CA THR A 78 -2.30 9.00 -6.29
C THR A 78 -3.50 9.90 -6.51
N THR A 79 -3.45 10.70 -7.57
CA THR A 79 -4.54 11.59 -7.98
C THR A 79 -5.06 11.14 -9.33
N TRP A 80 -6.37 11.07 -9.51
CA TRP A 80 -6.94 10.58 -10.77
C TRP A 80 -8.33 11.12 -11.07
N SER A 81 -8.69 11.05 -12.33
CA SER A 81 -10.06 11.14 -12.83
C SER A 81 -10.22 10.11 -13.94
N TRP A 82 -11.24 9.28 -13.88
CA TRP A 82 -11.52 8.23 -14.86
C TRP A 82 -13.00 8.22 -15.22
N ALA A 83 -13.29 8.10 -16.51
CA ALA A 83 -14.65 7.96 -17.06
C ALA A 83 -14.73 6.77 -18.02
N GLY A 84 -15.93 6.22 -18.19
CA GLY A 84 -16.17 5.05 -19.04
C GLY A 84 -15.76 3.73 -18.39
N GLY A 85 -16.26 2.61 -18.95
CA GLY A 85 -15.97 1.28 -18.43
C GLY A 85 -16.29 1.14 -16.93
N ALA A 86 -17.52 1.48 -16.51
CA ALA A 86 -17.87 1.65 -15.09
C ALA A 86 -17.63 0.43 -14.19
N VAL A 87 -17.53 -0.76 -14.78
CA VAL A 87 -17.26 -2.04 -14.10
C VAL A 87 -15.84 -2.57 -14.35
N LYS A 88 -14.96 -1.76 -14.95
CA LYS A 88 -13.58 -2.11 -15.29
C LYS A 88 -12.61 -1.28 -14.46
N VAL A 89 -11.71 -1.95 -13.75
CA VAL A 89 -10.60 -1.31 -13.05
C VAL A 89 -9.68 -0.65 -14.06
N LYS A 90 -9.19 0.57 -13.77
CA LYS A 90 -8.31 1.34 -14.66
C LYS A 90 -6.83 1.23 -14.31
N SER A 91 -6.53 0.96 -13.05
CA SER A 91 -5.15 0.90 -12.55
C SER A 91 -5.08 0.14 -11.23
N TYR A 92 -3.87 -0.18 -10.80
CA TYR A 92 -3.61 -0.50 -9.40
C TYR A 92 -2.30 0.16 -8.96
N SER A 93 -2.36 1.45 -8.65
CA SER A 93 -1.21 2.14 -8.05
C SER A 93 -0.98 1.60 -6.65
N ASN A 94 0.21 1.07 -6.39
CA ASN A 94 0.49 0.31 -5.18
C ASN A 94 1.96 0.37 -4.77
N VAL A 95 2.20 -0.03 -3.53
CA VAL A 95 3.52 -0.40 -3.00
C VAL A 95 3.56 -1.91 -2.82
N ALA A 96 4.64 -2.55 -3.29
CA ALA A 96 4.79 -3.99 -3.29
C ALA A 96 6.05 -4.43 -2.55
N LEU A 97 5.90 -5.38 -1.64
CA LEU A 97 6.99 -6.24 -1.18
C LEU A 97 7.08 -7.44 -2.13
N GLU A 98 8.10 -7.46 -2.95
CA GLU A 98 8.33 -8.49 -3.98
C GLU A 98 9.26 -9.60 -3.46
N ASN A 99 9.30 -10.72 -4.19
CA ASN A 99 10.25 -11.82 -3.96
C ASN A 99 10.26 -12.37 -2.52
N ILE A 100 9.08 -12.45 -1.89
CA ILE A 100 8.94 -12.91 -0.50
C ILE A 100 9.47 -14.35 -0.36
N ASN A 101 9.14 -15.22 -1.32
CA ASN A 101 9.68 -16.58 -1.46
C ASN A 101 9.61 -17.43 -0.18
N LYS A 102 8.55 -17.25 0.63
CA LYS A 102 8.28 -18.02 1.84
C LYS A 102 6.99 -18.81 1.69
N LYS A 103 6.99 -20.08 2.12
CA LYS A 103 5.74 -20.84 2.23
C LYS A 103 4.86 -20.26 3.32
N ILE A 104 3.54 -20.36 3.18
CA ILE A 104 2.61 -19.91 4.23
C ILE A 104 2.94 -20.59 5.57
N SER A 105 3.29 -21.88 5.56
CA SER A 105 3.71 -22.64 6.74
C SER A 105 4.93 -22.07 7.48
N ASP A 106 5.77 -21.32 6.76
CA ASP A 106 7.04 -20.82 7.27
C ASP A 106 6.91 -19.38 7.79
N ILE A 107 5.87 -18.66 7.39
CA ILE A 107 5.57 -17.29 7.83
C ILE A 107 5.05 -17.32 9.27
N LYS A 108 5.65 -16.50 10.14
CA LYS A 108 5.30 -16.38 11.56
C LYS A 108 4.36 -15.21 11.84
N SER A 109 4.48 -14.14 11.08
CA SER A 109 3.58 -12.99 11.12
C SER A 109 3.78 -12.11 9.89
N VAL A 110 2.74 -11.35 9.54
CA VAL A 110 2.77 -10.31 8.52
C VAL A 110 2.24 -8.99 9.11
N PRO A 111 2.96 -8.37 10.05
CA PRO A 111 2.52 -7.12 10.66
C PRO A 111 2.48 -6.00 9.62
N THR A 112 1.38 -5.23 9.61
CA THR A 112 1.18 -4.08 8.74
C THR A 112 0.60 -2.90 9.51
N THR A 113 0.94 -1.68 9.08
CA THR A 113 0.25 -0.44 9.44
C THR A 113 -0.03 0.35 8.18
N TRP A 114 -1.27 0.80 8.00
CA TRP A 114 -1.66 1.61 6.86
C TRP A 114 -2.64 2.71 7.26
N ASN A 115 -2.16 3.95 7.21
CA ASN A 115 -2.95 5.15 7.42
C ASN A 115 -3.17 5.84 6.08
N TRP A 116 -4.43 5.90 5.65
CA TRP A 116 -4.81 6.42 4.35
C TRP A 116 -6.09 7.25 4.40
N ARG A 117 -6.25 8.17 3.45
CA ARG A 117 -7.45 8.99 3.23
C ARG A 117 -7.77 9.05 1.75
N TYR A 118 -9.04 9.22 1.43
CA TYR A 118 -9.51 9.26 0.05
C TYR A 118 -10.64 10.28 -0.09
N THR A 119 -10.49 11.21 -1.02
CA THR A 119 -11.52 12.17 -1.41
C THR A 119 -11.76 12.09 -2.92
N GLY A 120 -12.92 12.57 -3.37
CA GLY A 120 -13.29 12.61 -4.78
C GLY A 120 -14.79 12.80 -4.98
N THR A 121 -15.22 12.99 -6.22
CA THR A 121 -16.63 13.12 -6.59
C THR A 121 -17.05 11.99 -7.53
N GLY A 122 -18.19 11.36 -7.24
CA GLY A 122 -18.71 10.22 -8.02
C GLY A 122 -17.76 9.01 -8.02
N MET A 123 -16.97 8.85 -6.96
CA MET A 123 -15.87 7.89 -6.90
C MET A 123 -16.36 6.46 -6.66
N VAL A 124 -15.96 5.56 -7.55
CA VAL A 124 -16.06 4.10 -7.42
C VAL A 124 -14.64 3.53 -7.40
N SER A 125 -14.22 3.00 -6.26
CA SER A 125 -12.86 2.51 -6.04
C SER A 125 -12.77 1.65 -4.78
N ASP A 126 -11.76 0.79 -4.69
CA ASP A 126 -11.34 0.16 -3.44
C ASP A 126 -10.02 0.71 -2.90
N VAL A 127 -9.73 0.36 -1.66
CA VAL A 127 -8.40 0.44 -1.05
C VAL A 127 -8.10 -0.93 -0.48
N SER A 128 -7.07 -1.59 -1.00
CA SER A 128 -6.88 -3.02 -0.80
C SER A 128 -5.42 -3.42 -0.66
N TYR A 129 -5.19 -4.42 0.19
CA TYR A 129 -4.02 -5.28 0.04
C TYR A 129 -4.29 -6.29 -1.06
N ASP A 130 -3.26 -6.68 -1.80
CA ASP A 130 -3.31 -7.70 -2.83
C ASP A 130 -2.11 -8.66 -2.67
N LEU A 131 -2.40 -9.90 -2.26
CA LEU A 131 -1.43 -10.90 -1.86
C LEU A 131 -1.45 -12.07 -2.84
N TRP A 132 -0.27 -12.47 -3.32
CA TRP A 132 -0.15 -13.48 -4.36
C TRP A 132 0.55 -14.74 -3.86
N LEU A 133 0.00 -15.90 -4.25
CA LEU A 133 0.55 -17.21 -3.92
C LEU A 133 0.79 -18.07 -5.15
N ALA A 134 1.93 -18.76 -5.17
CA ALA A 134 2.31 -19.73 -6.18
C ALA A 134 2.56 -21.12 -5.56
N PRO A 135 2.44 -22.22 -6.33
CA PRO A 135 2.71 -23.56 -5.81
C PRO A 135 4.19 -23.81 -5.47
N SER A 136 5.11 -23.05 -6.07
CA SER A 136 6.56 -23.09 -5.80
C SER A 136 7.21 -21.77 -6.21
N ILE A 137 8.46 -21.55 -5.77
CA ILE A 137 9.26 -20.40 -6.21
C ILE A 137 9.44 -20.45 -7.74
N GLY A 138 9.14 -19.35 -8.42
CA GLY A 138 9.24 -19.23 -9.88
C GLY A 138 8.04 -19.76 -10.67
N ALA A 139 7.06 -20.41 -10.01
CA ALA A 139 5.83 -20.80 -10.67
C ALA A 139 4.86 -19.62 -10.80
N ALA A 140 3.95 -19.71 -11.78
CA ALA A 140 2.85 -18.75 -11.91
C ALA A 140 1.94 -18.79 -10.67
N ASN A 141 1.44 -17.61 -10.27
CA ASN A 141 0.51 -17.53 -9.16
C ASN A 141 -0.80 -18.27 -9.49
N LYS A 142 -1.42 -18.84 -8.46
CA LYS A 142 -2.69 -19.57 -8.54
C LYS A 142 -3.74 -19.02 -7.59
N TYR A 143 -3.33 -18.28 -6.57
CA TYR A 143 -4.24 -17.54 -5.71
C TYR A 143 -3.86 -16.08 -5.62
N GLU A 144 -4.89 -15.25 -5.63
CA GLU A 144 -4.88 -13.82 -5.37
C GLU A 144 -5.77 -13.59 -4.14
N ILE A 145 -5.27 -12.91 -3.13
CA ILE A 145 -5.97 -12.68 -1.88
C ILE A 145 -6.01 -11.17 -1.65
N MET A 146 -7.19 -10.61 -1.83
CA MET A 146 -7.42 -9.20 -1.60
C MET A 146 -8.03 -8.97 -0.21
N ILE A 147 -7.55 -7.94 0.47
CA ILE A 147 -8.10 -7.50 1.76
C ILE A 147 -8.47 -6.02 1.62
N TRP A 148 -9.75 -5.78 1.36
CA TRP A 148 -10.31 -4.46 1.08
C TRP A 148 -10.60 -3.74 2.40
N VAL A 149 -9.71 -2.83 2.76
CA VAL A 149 -9.88 -1.93 3.91
C VAL A 149 -10.71 -0.70 3.57
N GLY A 150 -11.01 -0.46 2.29
CA GLY A 150 -11.96 0.54 1.85
C GLY A 150 -12.70 0.13 0.59
N ALA A 151 -13.97 0.51 0.48
CA ALA A 151 -14.81 0.35 -0.71
C ALA A 151 -15.71 1.58 -0.88
N TYR A 152 -15.72 2.17 -2.08
CA TYR A 152 -16.44 3.39 -2.40
C TYR A 152 -17.38 3.19 -3.58
N GLY A 153 -18.52 3.89 -3.55
CA GLY A 153 -19.41 4.03 -4.71
C GLY A 153 -20.03 2.73 -5.24
N GLY A 154 -20.02 1.65 -4.45
CA GLY A 154 -20.51 0.35 -4.89
C GLY A 154 -19.48 -0.52 -5.61
N ALA A 155 -18.18 -0.21 -5.49
CA ALA A 155 -17.12 -1.12 -5.93
C ALA A 155 -17.34 -2.52 -5.35
N GLY A 156 -17.30 -3.54 -6.21
CA GLY A 156 -17.54 -4.93 -5.84
C GLY A 156 -16.32 -5.80 -6.17
N PRO A 157 -15.94 -6.74 -5.28
CA PRO A 157 -14.84 -7.65 -5.56
C PRO A 157 -15.21 -8.68 -6.62
N ILE A 158 -14.20 -9.36 -7.16
CA ILE A 158 -14.42 -10.53 -8.02
C ILE A 158 -15.19 -11.60 -7.22
N SER A 159 -16.34 -11.99 -7.76
CA SER A 159 -17.19 -13.04 -7.22
C SER A 159 -17.68 -13.93 -8.35
N GLU A 160 -17.72 -15.25 -8.12
CA GLU A 160 -18.30 -16.19 -9.07
C GLU A 160 -19.76 -15.81 -9.35
N GLN A 161 -20.08 -15.43 -10.59
CA GLN A 161 -21.45 -15.15 -11.05
C GLN A 161 -22.22 -14.12 -10.21
N ASN A 162 -21.55 -13.10 -9.66
CA ASN A 162 -22.17 -12.10 -8.76
C ASN A 162 -22.82 -12.71 -7.51
N LYS A 163 -22.33 -13.87 -7.04
CA LYS A 163 -22.81 -14.49 -5.81
C LYS A 163 -22.53 -13.60 -4.58
N PRO A 164 -23.37 -13.70 -3.53
CA PRO A 164 -23.10 -13.05 -2.25
C PRO A 164 -21.83 -13.61 -1.61
N ALA A 165 -21.39 -12.96 -0.53
CA ALA A 165 -20.26 -13.43 0.26
C ALA A 165 -20.44 -14.91 0.65
N ILE A 166 -19.39 -15.71 0.44
CA ILE A 166 -19.36 -17.15 0.75
C ILE A 166 -19.18 -17.43 2.25
N ALA A 167 -18.67 -16.45 3.00
CA ALA A 167 -18.50 -16.53 4.45
C ALA A 167 -18.39 -15.13 5.07
N LYS A 168 -18.52 -15.06 6.41
CA LYS A 168 -18.31 -13.83 7.19
C LYS A 168 -17.33 -14.02 8.36
N PRO A 169 -16.03 -14.28 8.11
CA PRO A 169 -15.08 -14.55 9.18
C PRO A 169 -14.75 -13.30 10.01
N THR A 170 -14.56 -13.49 11.32
CA THR A 170 -14.00 -12.46 12.20
C THR A 170 -12.49 -12.64 12.31
N ILE A 171 -11.73 -11.68 11.79
CA ILE A 171 -10.25 -11.69 11.78
C ILE A 171 -9.78 -10.34 12.32
N GLY A 172 -8.90 -10.38 13.34
CA GLY A 172 -8.38 -9.17 13.97
C GLY A 172 -9.47 -8.26 14.57
N GLY A 173 -10.56 -8.84 15.07
CA GLY A 173 -11.70 -8.11 15.63
C GLY A 173 -12.66 -7.49 14.61
N THR A 174 -12.39 -7.64 13.30
CA THR A 174 -13.28 -7.16 12.23
C THR A 174 -13.99 -8.34 11.59
N THR A 175 -15.31 -8.23 11.36
CA THR A 175 -16.09 -9.22 10.60
C THR A 175 -16.06 -8.84 9.12
N TRP A 176 -15.38 -9.66 8.31
CA TRP A 176 -15.18 -9.44 6.88
C TRP A 176 -16.24 -10.16 6.08
N SER A 177 -16.66 -9.63 4.94
CA SER A 177 -17.41 -10.39 3.93
C SER A 177 -16.40 -11.04 2.97
N LEU A 178 -16.36 -12.36 2.92
CA LEU A 178 -15.45 -13.10 2.04
C LEU A 178 -16.13 -13.45 0.73
N PHE A 179 -15.53 -13.06 -0.38
CA PHE A 179 -15.93 -13.42 -1.75
C PHE A 179 -14.89 -14.34 -2.38
N LYS A 180 -15.32 -15.07 -3.42
CA LYS A 180 -14.47 -15.97 -4.20
C LYS A 180 -14.89 -15.95 -5.65
N GLY A 181 -13.95 -15.84 -6.57
CA GLY A 181 -14.21 -15.99 -8.00
C GLY A 181 -12.93 -16.23 -8.81
N PRO A 182 -13.06 -16.65 -10.08
CA PRO A 182 -11.92 -16.83 -10.97
C PRO A 182 -11.47 -15.51 -11.62
N ASN A 183 -10.17 -15.36 -11.87
CA ASN A 183 -9.59 -14.33 -12.72
C ASN A 183 -8.53 -14.96 -13.64
N GLY A 184 -8.96 -15.41 -14.83
CA GLY A 184 -8.13 -16.29 -15.65
C GLY A 184 -7.81 -17.59 -14.92
N ASP A 185 -6.53 -17.93 -14.83
CA ASP A 185 -6.03 -19.16 -14.18
C ASP A 185 -5.84 -19.03 -12.66
N THR A 186 -6.27 -17.91 -12.06
CA THR A 186 -6.15 -17.64 -10.63
C THR A 186 -7.51 -17.73 -9.94
N THR A 187 -7.50 -18.19 -8.69
CA THR A 187 -8.65 -18.07 -7.79
C THR A 187 -8.44 -16.84 -6.91
N VAL A 188 -9.36 -15.89 -6.99
CA VAL A 188 -9.36 -14.67 -6.19
C VAL A 188 -10.23 -14.86 -4.96
N PHE A 189 -9.68 -14.58 -3.79
CA PHE A 189 -10.42 -14.44 -2.54
C PHE A 189 -10.38 -12.97 -2.12
N SER A 190 -11.52 -12.40 -1.76
CA SER A 190 -11.58 -10.98 -1.36
C SER A 190 -12.30 -10.83 -0.04
N PHE A 191 -11.58 -10.36 0.98
CA PHE A 191 -12.13 -10.00 2.28
C PHE A 191 -12.49 -8.52 2.27
N VAL A 192 -13.78 -8.20 2.37
CA VAL A 192 -14.27 -6.82 2.35
C VAL A 192 -14.69 -6.39 3.74
N ALA A 193 -14.11 -5.29 4.24
CA ALA A 193 -14.45 -4.71 5.52
C ALA A 193 -15.92 -4.24 5.55
N PRO A 194 -16.58 -4.21 6.72
CA PRO A 194 -17.96 -3.74 6.83
C PRO A 194 -18.08 -2.22 6.65
N SER A 195 -16.98 -1.49 6.80
CA SER A 195 -16.86 -0.04 6.59
C SER A 195 -15.39 0.32 6.32
N ASN A 196 -15.14 1.52 5.82
CA ASN A 196 -13.79 2.00 5.49
C ASN A 196 -12.92 2.15 6.74
N ILE A 197 -11.75 1.49 6.75
CA ILE A 197 -10.77 1.49 7.84
C ILE A 197 -9.56 2.32 7.44
N GLY A 198 -9.65 3.64 7.60
CA GLY A 198 -8.60 4.59 7.21
C GLY A 198 -7.32 4.53 8.06
N ASN A 199 -7.34 3.87 9.22
CA ASN A 199 -6.15 3.62 10.04
C ASN A 199 -6.15 2.13 10.41
N PHE A 200 -5.50 1.31 9.60
CA PHE A 200 -5.49 -0.14 9.73
C PHE A 200 -4.16 -0.61 10.30
N LYS A 201 -4.20 -1.36 11.41
CA LYS A 201 -3.01 -1.99 12.01
C LYS A 201 -3.37 -3.42 12.38
N ALA A 202 -2.73 -4.39 11.74
CA ALA A 202 -3.07 -5.80 11.90
C ALA A 202 -1.88 -6.70 11.56
N ASP A 203 -2.06 -8.00 11.79
CA ASP A 203 -1.28 -9.06 11.14
C ASP A 203 -2.11 -9.61 9.98
N LEU A 204 -1.51 -9.79 8.80
CA LEU A 204 -2.18 -10.35 7.62
C LEU A 204 -2.13 -11.89 7.55
N LEU A 205 -1.24 -12.56 8.30
CA LEU A 205 -1.15 -14.02 8.31
C LEU A 205 -2.48 -14.70 8.67
N PRO A 206 -3.30 -14.21 9.63
CA PRO A 206 -4.60 -14.81 9.92
C PRO A 206 -5.56 -14.92 8.73
N PHE A 207 -5.47 -14.04 7.72
CA PHE A 207 -6.27 -14.16 6.50
C PHE A 207 -5.82 -15.36 5.66
N LEU A 208 -4.52 -15.55 5.49
CA LEU A 208 -3.96 -16.71 4.79
C LEU A 208 -4.30 -18.00 5.55
N THR A 209 -4.10 -18.03 6.87
CA THR A 209 -4.45 -19.18 7.73
C THR A 209 -5.95 -19.51 7.68
N TYR A 210 -6.82 -18.51 7.60
CA TYR A 210 -8.26 -18.76 7.40
C TYR A 210 -8.50 -19.52 6.09
N LEU A 211 -7.88 -19.08 4.99
CA LEU A 211 -8.03 -19.72 3.68
C LEU A 211 -7.44 -21.14 3.66
N THR A 212 -6.32 -21.38 4.34
CA THR A 212 -5.74 -22.73 4.43
C THR A 212 -6.65 -23.68 5.18
N ASN A 213 -7.29 -23.21 6.24
CA ASN A 213 -8.13 -24.05 7.09
C ASN A 213 -9.54 -24.26 6.55
N ASN A 214 -10.07 -23.31 5.78
CA ASN A 214 -11.50 -23.28 5.42
C ASN A 214 -11.77 -23.29 3.92
N GLN A 215 -10.79 -22.93 3.08
CA GLN A 215 -11.00 -22.73 1.64
C GLN A 215 -10.07 -23.56 0.75
N GLY A 216 -9.29 -24.46 1.35
CA GLY A 216 -8.45 -25.42 0.64
C GLY A 216 -7.19 -24.84 -0.01
N VAL A 217 -6.78 -23.63 0.36
CA VAL A 217 -5.49 -23.07 -0.08
C VAL A 217 -4.36 -23.88 0.59
N PRO A 218 -3.44 -24.52 -0.15
CA PRO A 218 -2.41 -25.32 0.51
C PRO A 218 -1.41 -24.44 1.25
N ASN A 219 -1.14 -24.73 2.53
CA ASN A 219 -0.17 -23.96 3.32
C ASN A 219 1.30 -24.13 2.84
N SER A 220 1.53 -25.08 1.92
CA SER A 220 2.81 -25.28 1.23
C SER A 220 3.06 -24.28 0.10
N TYR A 221 2.04 -23.50 -0.30
CA TYR A 221 2.18 -22.47 -1.32
C TYR A 221 3.07 -21.33 -0.84
N VAL A 222 3.77 -20.75 -1.79
CA VAL A 222 4.76 -19.70 -1.61
C VAL A 222 4.11 -18.34 -1.81
N ALA A 223 4.22 -17.47 -0.80
CA ALA A 223 3.95 -16.05 -0.95
C ALA A 223 5.00 -15.43 -1.89
N THR A 224 4.54 -14.85 -2.99
CA THR A 224 5.42 -14.27 -4.01
C THR A 224 5.57 -12.77 -3.83
N LYS A 225 4.44 -12.07 -3.74
CA LYS A 225 4.36 -10.61 -3.58
C LYS A 225 3.16 -10.20 -2.73
N PHE A 226 3.36 -9.24 -1.83
CA PHE A 226 2.31 -8.60 -1.04
C PHE A 226 2.28 -7.12 -1.35
N GLN A 227 1.12 -6.63 -1.78
CA GLN A 227 0.94 -5.29 -2.31
C GLN A 227 -0.13 -4.55 -1.52
N ALA A 228 -0.10 -3.22 -1.55
CA ALA A 228 -1.15 -2.36 -1.01
C ALA A 228 -1.35 -1.12 -1.87
N GLY A 229 -2.59 -0.87 -2.28
CA GLY A 229 -2.92 0.17 -3.25
C GLY A 229 -4.40 0.47 -3.38
N THR A 230 -4.79 1.02 -4.52
CA THR A 230 -6.18 1.36 -4.83
C THR A 230 -6.52 1.01 -6.27
N GLU A 231 -7.68 0.39 -6.48
CA GLU A 231 -8.24 0.13 -7.81
C GLU A 231 -9.37 1.13 -8.12
N PRO A 232 -9.15 2.13 -8.99
CA PRO A 232 -10.20 3.04 -9.42
C PRO A 232 -10.97 2.48 -10.61
N PHE A 233 -12.29 2.67 -10.60
CA PHE A 233 -13.19 2.35 -11.72
C PHE A 233 -13.57 3.62 -12.46
N VAL A 234 -14.26 4.54 -11.77
CA VAL A 234 -14.72 5.84 -12.28
C VAL A 234 -14.75 6.87 -11.15
N GLY A 235 -14.65 8.14 -11.49
CA GLY A 235 -14.61 9.23 -10.52
C GLY A 235 -13.87 10.45 -11.04
N SER A 236 -14.01 11.57 -10.34
CA SER A 236 -13.39 12.85 -10.71
C SER A 236 -12.74 13.52 -9.51
N ASN A 237 -11.59 14.16 -9.76
CA ASN A 237 -10.77 14.85 -8.77
C ASN A 237 -10.48 13.99 -7.53
N CYS A 238 -10.23 12.70 -7.77
CA CYS A 238 -9.99 11.74 -6.72
C CYS A 238 -8.55 11.86 -6.22
N VAL A 239 -8.38 11.86 -4.89
CA VAL A 239 -7.07 11.96 -4.24
C VAL A 239 -6.98 10.90 -3.16
N PHE A 240 -6.17 9.87 -3.42
CA PHE A 240 -5.78 8.87 -2.43
C PHE A 240 -4.45 9.27 -1.81
N THR A 241 -4.39 9.35 -0.49
CA THR A 241 -3.19 9.72 0.26
C THR A 241 -2.90 8.68 1.32
N THR A 242 -1.70 8.12 1.30
CA THR A 242 -1.12 7.28 2.35
C THR A 242 -0.12 8.10 3.15
N SER A 243 -0.44 8.38 4.43
CA SER A 243 0.47 9.11 5.31
C SER A 243 1.50 8.20 5.98
N ALA A 244 1.17 6.92 6.14
CA ALA A 244 2.08 5.89 6.62
C ALA A 244 1.66 4.52 6.10
N TYR A 245 2.59 3.79 5.50
CA TYR A 245 2.46 2.37 5.20
C TYR A 245 3.71 1.62 5.65
N THR A 246 3.52 0.47 6.30
CA THR A 246 4.57 -0.52 6.63
C THR A 246 3.98 -1.91 6.48
N LEU A 247 4.79 -2.88 6.04
CA LEU A 247 4.42 -4.30 6.00
C LEU A 247 5.68 -5.15 6.12
N THR A 248 5.77 -6.12 7.00
CA THR A 248 6.93 -7.04 7.07
C THR A 248 6.48 -8.48 7.01
N VAL A 249 7.29 -9.39 6.47
CA VAL A 249 7.02 -10.84 6.49
C VAL A 249 8.09 -11.55 7.32
N ASN A 250 7.73 -11.95 8.54
CA ASN A 250 8.61 -12.62 9.49
C ASN A 250 8.62 -14.14 9.28
#